data_AF-A0A1W1YHA1-F1
#
_entry.id   AF-A0A1W1YHA1-F1
#
_cell.length_a   1.000
_cell.length_b   1.000
_cell.length_c   1.000
_cell.angle_alpha   90.00
_cell.angle_beta   90.00
_cell.angle_gamma   90.00
#
_symmetry.space_group_name_H-M   'P 1'
#
loop_
_entity.id
_entity.type
_entity.pdbx_description
1 polymer ?
#
loop_
_entity_poly.entity_id
_entity_poly.type
_entity_poly.pdbx_seq_one_letter_code
_entity_poly.pdbx_strand_id
1 'polypeptide(L)'
;MEMKPSLKDLAMMKYQTFATVFSVSFSVTYVLADIYKAPIFSYYPATHKVTLGWTPLTMDDGPAMYWYGWLLTSLLSALACSFLASTLPLSVMKRIPSALSWIVPVALIPVLLYSLKFYWR
;
A
#
# COMPACT_ATOMS: atom_id res chain seq x y z
N MET A 1 -28.26 30.38 1.82
CA MET A 1 -27.90 30.11 3.23
C MET A 1 -27.05 28.85 3.22
N GLU A 2 -25.73 28.98 3.28
CA GLU A 2 -24.82 27.82 3.20
C GLU A 2 -24.85 27.12 4.56
N MET A 3 -25.46 25.94 4.61
CA MET A 3 -25.60 25.17 5.84
C MET A 3 -24.21 24.62 6.22
N LYS A 4 -23.66 25.07 7.35
CA LYS A 4 -22.36 24.58 7.83
C LYS A 4 -22.44 23.06 8.04
N PRO A 5 -21.46 22.28 7.54
CA PRO A 5 -21.47 20.83 7.70
C PRO A 5 -21.44 20.44 9.18
N SER A 6 -22.18 19.39 9.53
CA SER A 6 -22.17 18.85 10.89
C SER A 6 -20.79 18.28 11.23
N LEU A 7 -20.45 18.24 12.53
CA LEU A 7 -19.22 17.59 13.00
C LEU A 7 -19.14 16.13 12.51
N LYS A 8 -20.28 15.44 12.45
CA LYS A 8 -20.38 14.07 11.93
C LYS A 8 -20.03 13.98 10.45
N ASP A 9 -20.51 14.93 9.65
CA ASP A 9 -20.25 14.96 8.19
C ASP A 9 -18.77 15.21 7.91
N LEU A 10 -18.15 16.10 8.70
CA LEU A 10 -16.71 16.38 8.63
C LEU A 10 -15.88 15.14 9.00
N ALA A 11 -16.23 14.46 10.09
CA ALA A 11 -15.54 13.24 10.51
C ALA A 11 -15.67 12.12 9.47
N MET A 12 -16.88 11.93 8.92
CA MET A 12 -17.13 10.93 7.88
C MET A 12 -16.33 11.22 6.60
N MET A 13 -16.29 12.49 6.15
CA MET A 13 -15.53 12.87 4.97
C MET A 13 -14.02 12.65 5.14
N LYS A 14 -13.48 12.97 6.32
CA LYS A 14 -12.07 12.70 6.67
C LYS A 14 -11.78 11.21 6.68
N TYR A 15 -12.65 10.41 7.29
CA TYR A 15 -12.51 8.96 7.31
C TYR A 15 -12.58 8.35 5.91
N GLN A 16 -13.56 8.75 5.09
CA GLN A 16 -13.69 8.28 3.72
C GLN A 16 -12.47 8.65 2.87
N THR A 17 -11.96 9.87 3.02
CA THR A 17 -10.72 10.31 2.36
C THR A 17 -9.54 9.46 2.80
N PHE A 18 -9.38 9.26 4.12
CA PHE A 18 -8.33 8.43 4.68
C PHE A 18 -8.39 7.00 4.13
N ALA A 19 -9.54 6.34 4.20
CA ALA A 19 -9.70 4.95 3.76
C ALA A 19 -9.47 4.80 2.25
N THR A 20 -9.97 5.75 1.46
CA THR A 20 -9.79 5.73 -0.01
C THR A 20 -8.31 5.88 -0.37
N VAL A 21 -7.64 6.89 0.19
CA VAL A 21 -6.21 7.13 -0.07
C VAL A 21 -5.35 6.00 0.48
N PHE A 22 -5.68 5.45 1.65
CA PHE A 22 -4.99 4.29 2.21
C PHE A 22 -5.03 3.10 1.26
N SER A 23 -6.22 2.72 0.76
CA SER A 23 -6.36 1.58 -0.18
C SER A 23 -5.54 1.79 -1.45
N VAL A 24 -5.65 2.98 -2.05
CA VAL A 24 -4.92 3.34 -3.27
C VAL A 24 -3.41 3.34 -3.04
N SER A 25 -2.93 4.08 -2.04
CA SER A 25 -1.50 4.18 -1.71
C SER A 25 -0.91 2.84 -1.32
N PHE A 26 -1.61 2.02 -0.52
CA PHE A 26 -1.14 0.69 -0.14
C PHE A 26 -0.92 -0.19 -1.37
N SER A 27 -1.93 -0.25 -2.24
CA SER A 27 -1.89 -1.13 -3.42
C SER A 27 -0.81 -0.69 -4.41
N VAL A 28 -0.71 0.62 -4.67
CA VAL A 28 0.32 1.19 -5.54
C VAL A 28 1.71 0.95 -4.97
N THR A 29 1.93 1.30 -3.70
CA THR A 29 3.25 1.12 -3.07
C THR A 29 3.65 -0.35 -2.98
N TYR A 30 2.71 -1.28 -2.80
CA TYR A 30 3.01 -2.71 -2.81
C TYR A 30 3.57 -3.17 -4.15
N VAL A 31 2.93 -2.77 -5.26
CA VAL A 31 3.41 -3.07 -6.61
C VAL A 31 4.77 -2.41 -6.88
N LEU A 32 4.97 -1.16 -6.45
CA LEU A 32 6.26 -0.49 -6.59
C LEU A 32 7.34 -1.20 -5.76
N ALA A 33 7.02 -1.67 -4.56
CA ALA A 33 7.96 -2.38 -3.70
C ALA A 33 8.39 -3.72 -4.29
N ASP A 34 7.47 -4.44 -4.96
CA ASP A 34 7.76 -5.65 -5.75
C ASP A 34 8.71 -5.32 -6.92
N ILE A 35 8.35 -4.35 -7.76
CA ILE A 35 9.14 -3.97 -8.95
C ILE A 35 10.54 -3.47 -8.59
N TYR A 36 10.66 -2.59 -7.59
CA TYR A 36 11.92 -1.95 -7.21
C TYR A 36 12.70 -2.72 -6.15
N LYS A 37 12.25 -3.91 -5.75
CA LYS A 37 12.89 -4.72 -4.69
C LYS A 37 13.11 -3.89 -3.43
N ALA A 38 12.07 -3.23 -2.95
CA ALA A 38 12.13 -2.33 -1.81
C ALA A 38 11.42 -2.87 -0.55
N PRO A 39 11.77 -4.08 -0.04
CA PRO A 39 11.32 -4.48 1.29
C PRO A 39 12.11 -3.73 2.36
N ILE A 40 11.44 -3.29 3.44
CA ILE A 40 12.15 -2.78 4.63
C ILE A 40 12.94 -3.90 5.34
N PHE A 41 12.43 -5.13 5.28
CA PHE A 41 13.11 -6.33 5.79
C PHE A 41 12.80 -7.55 4.93
N SER A 42 13.69 -8.52 4.95
CA SER A 42 13.53 -9.81 4.27
C SER A 42 13.58 -10.93 5.30
N TYR A 43 12.66 -11.89 5.20
CA TYR A 43 12.62 -13.07 6.05
C TYR A 43 13.00 -14.32 5.27
N TYR A 44 13.91 -15.12 5.82
CA TYR A 44 14.44 -16.35 5.24
C TYR A 44 13.95 -17.53 6.08
N PRO A 45 12.91 -18.25 5.64
CA PRO A 45 12.28 -19.29 6.47
C PRO A 45 13.17 -20.51 6.69
N ALA A 46 14.08 -20.83 5.76
CA ALA A 46 14.97 -21.99 5.88
C ALA A 46 16.02 -21.82 6.99
N THR A 47 16.50 -20.58 7.19
CA THR A 47 17.55 -20.25 8.17
C THR A 47 17.02 -19.45 9.36
N HIS A 48 15.71 -19.16 9.40
CA HIS A 48 15.06 -18.26 10.35
C HIS A 48 15.70 -16.87 10.47
N LYS A 49 16.38 -16.42 9.42
CA LYS A 49 17.12 -15.16 9.39
C LYS A 49 16.21 -14.01 8.96
N VAL A 50 16.39 -12.85 9.60
CA VAL A 50 15.81 -11.58 9.16
C VAL A 50 16.94 -10.65 8.76
N THR A 51 16.87 -10.07 7.56
CA THR A 51 17.82 -9.05 7.11
C THR A 51 17.09 -7.75 6.83
N LEU A 52 17.75 -6.62 7.08
CA LEU A 52 17.24 -5.32 6.65
C LEU A 52 17.38 -5.17 5.14
N GLY A 53 16.37 -4.57 4.52
CA GLY A 53 16.38 -4.33 3.08
C GLY A 53 16.26 -5.60 2.23
N TRP A 54 16.45 -5.42 0.93
CA TRP A 54 16.65 -6.51 -0.01
C TRP A 54 18.08 -7.03 0.06
N THR A 55 18.23 -8.35 0.10
CA THR A 55 19.52 -9.03 0.02
C THR A 55 19.43 -10.13 -1.04
N PRO A 56 20.50 -10.35 -1.83
CA PRO A 56 20.53 -11.43 -2.81
C PRO A 56 20.51 -12.79 -2.11
N LEU A 57 19.83 -13.75 -2.74
CA LEU A 57 19.75 -15.13 -2.26
C LEU A 57 21.14 -15.79 -2.28
N THR A 58 21.53 -16.44 -1.19
CA THR A 58 22.62 -17.43 -1.20
C THR A 58 22.07 -18.84 -1.37
N MET A 59 22.91 -19.81 -1.75
CA MET A 59 22.46 -21.19 -1.98
C MET A 59 21.82 -21.83 -0.73
N ASP A 60 22.22 -21.41 0.47
CA ASP A 60 21.79 -21.99 1.74
C ASP A 60 20.55 -21.30 2.33
N ASP A 61 20.15 -20.15 1.80
CA ASP A 61 19.12 -19.30 2.39
C ASP A 61 17.68 -19.73 2.05
N GLY A 62 17.51 -20.57 1.03
CA GLY A 62 16.19 -20.90 0.47
C GLY A 62 15.46 -19.67 -0.11
N PRO A 63 14.17 -19.79 -0.50
CA PRO A 63 13.42 -18.68 -1.06
C PRO A 63 13.09 -17.62 0.00
N ALA A 64 13.57 -16.39 -0.21
CA ALA A 64 13.28 -15.25 0.65
C ALA A 64 11.81 -14.80 0.52
N MET A 65 11.20 -14.48 1.66
CA MET A 65 9.84 -13.96 1.76
C MET A 65 9.85 -12.43 1.79
N TYR A 66 10.23 -11.80 0.67
CA TYR A 66 10.29 -10.34 0.53
C TYR A 66 8.93 -9.64 0.73
N TRP A 67 7.84 -10.36 0.46
CA TRP A 67 6.47 -9.85 0.53
C TRP A 67 6.08 -9.32 1.92
N TYR A 68 6.61 -9.90 3.01
CA TYR A 68 6.40 -9.34 4.35
C TYR A 68 7.00 -7.94 4.50
N GLY A 69 8.20 -7.72 3.97
CA GLY A 69 8.83 -6.40 3.94
C GLY A 69 8.09 -5.41 3.04
N TRP A 70 7.55 -5.87 1.91
CA TRP A 70 6.72 -5.04 1.04
C TRP A 70 5.41 -4.63 1.70
N LEU A 71 4.76 -5.53 2.46
CA LEU A 71 3.57 -5.19 3.23
C LEU A 71 3.85 -4.06 4.23
N LEU A 72 4.96 -4.15 4.97
CA LEU A 72 5.32 -3.09 5.93
C LEU A 72 5.65 -1.76 5.23
N THR A 73 6.39 -1.83 4.12
CA THR A 73 6.72 -0.65 3.30
C THR A 73 5.44 0.05 2.81
N SER A 74 4.50 -0.74 2.31
CA SER A 74 3.20 -0.27 1.80
C SER A 74 2.33 0.28 2.92
N LEU A 75 2.31 -0.36 4.08
CA LEU A 75 1.58 0.11 5.26
C LEU A 75 2.08 1.48 5.71
N LEU A 76 3.38 1.64 5.89
CA LEU A 76 3.96 2.91 6.35
C LEU A 76 3.72 4.04 5.34
N SER A 77 3.94 3.75 4.05
CA SER A 77 3.66 4.71 2.98
C SER A 77 2.18 5.09 2.93
N ALA A 78 1.27 4.12 2.99
CA ALA A 78 -0.16 4.35 2.94
C ALA A 78 -0.65 5.15 4.15
N LEU A 79 -0.19 4.83 5.36
CA LEU A 79 -0.51 5.59 6.58
C LEU A 79 -0.04 7.04 6.47
N ALA A 80 1.17 7.27 5.97
CA ALA A 80 1.69 8.63 5.77
C ALA A 80 0.82 9.40 4.75
N CYS A 81 0.55 8.81 3.60
CA CYS A 81 -0.27 9.44 2.56
C CYS A 81 -1.72 9.69 3.00
N SER A 82 -2.36 8.72 3.65
CA SER A 82 -3.75 8.83 4.07
C SER A 82 -3.92 9.82 5.23
N PHE A 83 -2.95 9.88 6.15
CA PHE A 83 -2.93 10.87 7.22
C PHE A 83 -2.82 12.29 6.63
N LEU A 84 -1.86 12.51 5.73
CA LEU A 84 -1.70 13.80 5.03
C LEU A 84 -2.94 14.17 4.20
N ALA A 85 -3.59 13.21 3.55
CA ALA A 85 -4.82 13.47 2.82
C ALA A 85 -5.99 13.88 3.74
N SER A 86 -6.05 13.32 4.94
CA SER A 86 -7.11 13.62 5.92
C SER A 86 -7.00 15.01 6.57
N THR A 87 -5.89 15.73 6.33
CA THR A 87 -5.67 17.11 6.79
C THR A 87 -5.90 18.16 5.70
N LEU A 88 -6.21 17.73 4.46
CA LEU A 88 -6.45 18.64 3.33
C LEU A 88 -7.72 19.50 3.51
N PRO A 89 -7.88 20.59 2.74
CA PRO A 89 -9.13 21.35 2.72
C PRO A 89 -10.31 20.52 2.20
N LEU A 90 -11.52 20.79 2.70
CA LEU A 90 -12.76 20.08 2.30
C LEU A 90 -13.05 20.18 0.80
N SER A 91 -12.65 21.28 0.15
CA SER A 91 -12.78 21.47 -1.29
C SER A 91 -11.99 20.43 -2.10
N VAL A 92 -10.87 19.94 -1.56
CA VAL A 92 -10.03 18.91 -2.17
C VAL A 92 -10.59 17.53 -1.84
N MET A 93 -10.94 17.27 -0.58
CA MET A 93 -11.48 15.96 -0.16
C MET A 93 -12.73 15.57 -0.95
N LYS A 94 -13.63 16.52 -1.22
CA LYS A 94 -14.85 16.29 -2.04
C LYS A 94 -14.56 15.82 -3.46
N ARG A 95 -13.35 16.05 -3.98
CA ARG A 95 -12.93 15.65 -5.33
C ARG A 95 -12.33 14.25 -5.37
N ILE A 96 -12.18 13.57 -4.24
CA ILE A 96 -11.61 12.22 -4.17
C ILE A 96 -12.78 11.22 -4.24
N PRO A 97 -13.01 10.57 -5.39
CA PRO A 97 -14.11 9.62 -5.51
C PRO A 97 -13.79 8.33 -4.75
N SER A 98 -14.74 7.84 -3.95
CA SER A 98 -14.60 6.59 -3.20
C SER A 98 -14.35 5.37 -4.09
N ALA A 99 -14.83 5.40 -5.34
CA ALA A 99 -14.62 4.32 -6.31
C ALA A 99 -13.14 3.98 -6.55
N LEU A 100 -12.21 4.93 -6.34
CA LEU A 100 -10.77 4.67 -6.46
C LEU A 100 -10.27 3.60 -5.49
N SER A 101 -10.91 3.48 -4.32
CA SER A 101 -10.58 2.45 -3.32
C SER A 101 -10.73 1.02 -3.84
N TRP A 102 -11.47 0.83 -4.94
CA TRP A 102 -11.67 -0.47 -5.60
C TRP A 102 -11.05 -0.52 -6.98
N ILE A 103 -11.22 0.54 -7.79
CA ILE A 103 -10.71 0.59 -9.16
C ILE A 103 -9.20 0.40 -9.18
N VAL A 104 -8.46 1.10 -8.31
CA VAL A 104 -6.99 1.04 -8.32
C VAL A 104 -6.46 -0.34 -7.89
N PRO A 105 -6.87 -0.92 -6.74
CA PRO A 105 -6.40 -2.26 -6.37
C PRO A 105 -6.75 -3.31 -7.42
N VAL A 106 -7.98 -3.30 -7.96
CA VAL A 106 -8.41 -4.27 -8.98
C VAL A 106 -7.60 -4.12 -10.26
N ALA A 107 -7.33 -2.89 -10.70
CA ALA A 107 -6.51 -2.64 -11.89
C ALA A 107 -5.05 -3.08 -11.73
N LEU A 108 -4.56 -3.19 -10.49
CA LEU A 108 -3.20 -3.64 -10.18
C LEU A 108 -3.06 -5.16 -10.05
N ILE A 109 -4.17 -5.91 -9.89
CA ILE A 109 -4.15 -7.37 -9.83
C ILE A 109 -3.44 -8.00 -11.04
N PRO A 110 -3.73 -7.63 -12.30
CA PRO A 110 -3.02 -8.18 -13.46
C PRO A 110 -1.51 -7.96 -13.42
N VAL A 111 -1.05 -6.84 -12.85
CA VAL A 111 0.39 -6.54 -12.71
C VAL A 111 1.05 -7.51 -11.74
N LEU A 112 0.40 -7.76 -10.59
CA LEU A 112 0.88 -8.73 -9.60
C LEU A 112 0.85 -10.17 -10.13
N LEU A 113 -0.22 -10.55 -10.85
CA LEU A 113 -0.28 -11.87 -11.49
C LEU A 113 0.86 -12.06 -12.50
N TYR A 114 1.19 -11.02 -13.26
CA TYR A 114 2.32 -11.06 -14.18
C TYR A 114 3.68 -11.14 -13.48
N SER A 115 3.87 -10.48 -12.33
CA SER A 115 5.13 -10.58 -11.57
C SER A 115 5.33 -11.99 -10.99
N LEU A 116 4.24 -12.67 -10.64
CA LEU A 116 4.24 -14.07 -10.17
C LEU A 116 4.54 -15.12 -11.25
N LYS A 117 4.64 -14.75 -12.54
CA LYS A 117 4.94 -15.69 -13.63
C LYS A 117 6.19 -16.54 -13.40
N PHE A 118 7.12 -16.08 -12.56
CA PHE A 118 8.32 -16.82 -12.17
C PHE A 118 7.97 -18.16 -11.50
N TYR A 119 6.88 -18.24 -10.73
CA TYR A 119 6.44 -19.46 -10.05
C TYR A 119 5.75 -20.47 -10.96
N TRP A 120 5.34 -20.05 -12.16
CA TRP A 120 4.55 -20.87 -13.08
C TRP A 120 5.39 -21.34 -14.28
N ARG A 121 6.69 -21.10 -14.24
CA ARG A 121 7.69 -21.67 -15.15
C ARG A 121 8.14 -23.02 -14.61
#